data_AF-A0A7C5ZGG5-F1
#
_entry.id   AF-A0A7C5ZGG5-F1
#
_cell.length_a   1.000
_cell.length_b   1.000
_cell.length_c   1.000
_cell.angle_alpha   90.00
_cell.angle_beta   90.00
_cell.angle_gamma   90.00
#
_symmetry.space_group_name_H-M   'P 1'
#
loop_
_entity.id
_entity.type
_entity.pdbx_description
1 polymer ?
#
loop_
_entity_poly.entity_id
_entity_poly.type
_entity_poly.pdbx_seq_one_letter_code
_entity_poly.pdbx_strand_id
1 'polypeptide(L)'
;QYCGKHLSPREATIDHVIPQWECRAKNIPPNTWGNTVASCPRCQQRKGGRSMHEAGMRFYNPNFEPKMPRTNYLILSSDIRPEWKRYIRL
;
A
#
# COMPACT_ATOMS: atom_id res chain seq x y z
N GLN A 1 5.15 1.90 -6.08
CA GLN A 1 4.34 3.01 -6.64
C GLN A 1 5.09 4.35 -6.77
N TYR A 2 5.90 4.74 -5.78
CA TYR A 2 6.58 6.06 -5.84
C TYR A 2 7.74 6.16 -6.82
N CYS A 3 8.62 5.15 -6.89
CA CYS A 3 9.86 5.22 -7.68
C CYS A 3 9.86 4.40 -8.98
N GLY A 4 8.76 3.70 -9.29
CA GLY A 4 8.68 2.82 -10.47
C GLY A 4 9.50 1.53 -10.40
N LYS A 5 10.31 1.31 -9.35
CA LYS A 5 11.09 0.08 -9.18
C LYS A 5 10.16 -1.14 -9.09
N HIS A 6 10.50 -2.19 -9.85
CA HIS A 6 9.89 -3.51 -9.70
C HIS A 6 10.38 -4.15 -8.39
N LEU A 7 9.45 -4.53 -7.52
CA LEU A 7 9.76 -5.07 -6.19
C LEU A 7 9.33 -6.53 -6.14
N SER A 8 10.18 -7.39 -5.57
CA SER A 8 9.75 -8.72 -5.17
C SER A 8 8.86 -8.64 -3.92
N PRO A 9 8.01 -9.65 -3.63
CA PRO A 9 7.19 -9.68 -2.42
C PRO A 9 7.99 -9.55 -1.11
N ARG A 10 9.26 -9.96 -1.09
CA ARG A 10 10.15 -9.87 0.07
C ARG A 10 10.70 -8.46 0.32
N GLU A 11 10.78 -7.64 -0.72
CA GLU A 11 11.30 -6.26 -0.64
C GLU A 11 10.18 -5.22 -0.49
N ALA A 12 8.97 -5.55 -0.93
CA ALA A 12 7.85 -4.64 -0.94
C ALA A 12 7.34 -4.38 0.50
N THR A 13 7.08 -3.11 0.80
CA THR A 13 6.36 -2.69 2.00
C THR A 13 5.01 -2.10 1.62
N ILE A 14 4.09 -2.04 2.58
CA ILE A 14 2.83 -1.32 2.44
C ILE A 14 3.00 0.06 3.08
N ASP A 15 2.70 1.12 2.32
CA ASP A 15 2.68 2.50 2.79
C ASP A 15 1.26 3.05 2.76
N HIS A 16 0.98 3.99 3.66
CA HIS A 16 -0.25 4.78 3.68
C HIS A 16 0.00 6.15 3.05
N VAL A 17 -0.64 6.49 1.93
CA VAL A 17 -0.48 7.77 1.22
C VAL A 17 -0.74 8.96 2.17
N ILE A 18 -1.81 8.88 2.95
CA ILE A 18 -2.13 9.72 4.11
C ILE A 18 -1.79 8.90 5.37
N PRO A 19 -0.93 9.40 6.27
CA PRO A 19 -0.46 8.64 7.41
C PRO A 19 -1.60 8.33 8.39
N GLN A 20 -1.50 7.18 9.05
CA GLN A 20 -2.59 6.67 9.90
C GLN A 20 -2.99 7.64 11.02
N TRP A 21 -2.02 8.37 11.61
CA TRP A 21 -2.31 9.34 12.68
C TRP A 21 -3.20 10.48 12.19
N GLU A 22 -2.99 10.94 10.95
CA GLU A 22 -3.79 12.00 10.34
C GLU A 22 -5.19 11.48 10.00
N CYS A 23 -5.30 10.26 9.45
CA CYS A 23 -6.58 9.60 9.22
C CYS A 23 -7.38 9.47 10.52
N ARG A 24 -6.75 9.03 11.62
CA ARG A 24 -7.38 8.91 12.95
C ARG A 24 -7.86 10.26 13.46
N ALA A 25 -7.03 11.31 13.37
CA ALA A 25 -7.42 12.66 13.78
C ALA A 25 -8.63 13.19 13.00
N LYS A 26 -8.79 12.76 11.74
CA LYS A 26 -9.91 13.14 10.87
C LYS A 26 -11.10 12.16 10.91
N ASN A 27 -11.06 11.13 11.76
CA ASN A 27 -12.05 10.04 11.79
C ASN A 27 -12.27 9.34 10.43
N ILE A 28 -11.20 9.19 9.64
CA ILE A 28 -11.20 8.51 8.35
C ILE A 28 -10.55 7.12 8.51
N PRO A 29 -11.10 6.04 7.92
CA PRO A 29 -10.45 4.73 7.92
C PRO A 29 -9.07 4.78 7.22
N PRO A 30 -7.97 4.38 7.89
CA PRO A 30 -6.64 4.46 7.27
C PRO A 30 -6.36 3.32 6.30
N ASN A 31 -6.87 2.12 6.57
CA ASN A 31 -6.59 0.90 5.82
C ASN A 31 -7.62 0.71 4.70
N THR A 32 -7.47 1.49 3.62
CA THR A 32 -8.36 1.44 2.46
C THR A 32 -7.55 1.28 1.18
N TRP A 33 -8.14 0.68 0.15
CA TRP A 33 -7.53 0.60 -1.19
C TRP A 33 -7.16 1.98 -1.76
N GLY A 34 -7.90 3.02 -1.36
CA GLY A 34 -7.63 4.41 -1.73
C GLY A 34 -6.43 5.05 -1.03
N ASN A 35 -5.94 4.43 0.04
CA ASN A 35 -4.88 5.00 0.87
C ASN A 35 -3.64 4.11 0.99
N THR A 36 -3.72 2.82 0.67
CA THR A 36 -2.56 1.90 0.78
C THR A 36 -1.90 1.63 -0.57
N VAL A 37 -0.57 1.65 -0.61
CA VAL A 37 0.21 1.38 -1.81
C VAL A 37 1.45 0.51 -1.53
N ALA A 38 1.91 -0.23 -2.53
CA ALA A 38 3.22 -0.88 -2.47
C ALA A 38 4.35 0.13 -2.62
N SER A 39 5.31 0.10 -1.69
CA SER A 39 6.47 0.98 -1.62
C SER A 39 7.76 0.19 -1.43
N CYS A 40 8.89 0.78 -1.80
CA CYS A 40 10.20 0.25 -1.43
C CYS A 40 10.65 0.88 -0.10
N PRO A 41 11.55 0.22 0.67
CA PRO A 41 11.99 0.73 1.97
C PRO A 41 12.57 2.14 1.91
N ARG A 42 13.32 2.48 0.86
CA ARG A 42 13.89 3.81 0.65
C ARG A 42 12.81 4.90 0.47
N CYS A 43 11.77 4.62 -0.31
CA CYS A 43 10.66 5.56 -0.49
C CYS A 43 9.83 5.69 0.79
N GLN A 44 9.56 4.57 1.46
CA GLN A 44 8.86 4.54 2.74
C GLN A 44 9.59 5.39 3.80
N GLN A 45 10.90 5.24 3.89
CA GLN A 45 11.75 6.00 4.81
C GLN A 45 11.79 7.49 4.45
N ARG A 46 11.90 7.82 3.15
CA ARG A 46 11.83 9.22 2.68
C ARG A 46 10.53 9.91 3.08
N LYS A 47 9.39 9.21 3.00
CA LYS A 47 8.09 9.75 3.41
C LYS A 47 8.07 10.07 4.90
N GLY A 48 8.59 9.15 5.73
CA GLY A 48 8.90 9.41 7.14
C GLY A 48 7.68 9.77 7.98
N GLY A 49 6.55 9.09 7.78
CA GLY A 49 5.32 9.30 8.58
C GLY A 49 4.50 10.55 8.21
N ARG A 50 4.95 11.35 7.24
CA ARG A 50 4.20 12.46 6.63
C ARG A 50 3.23 11.94 5.57
N SER A 51 2.31 12.76 5.10
CA SER A 51 1.57 12.50 3.86
C SER A 51 2.49 12.53 2.65
N MET A 52 2.07 11.89 1.56
CA MET A 52 2.82 11.92 0.29
C MET A 52 3.08 13.36 -0.17
N HIS A 53 2.08 14.24 -0.03
CA HIS A 53 2.18 15.65 -0.39
C HIS A 53 3.19 16.40 0.49
N GLU A 54 3.10 16.26 1.81
CA GLU A 54 4.04 16.89 2.76
C GLU A 54 5.49 16.40 2.59
N ALA A 55 5.69 15.17 2.13
CA ALA A 55 7.00 14.62 1.81
C ALA A 55 7.56 15.09 0.44
N GLY A 56 6.80 15.90 -0.31
CA GLY A 56 7.14 16.30 -1.68
C GLY A 56 7.26 15.09 -2.63
N MET A 57 6.52 14.02 -2.33
CA MET A 57 6.51 12.79 -3.12
C MET A 57 5.34 12.81 -4.09
N ARG A 58 5.49 12.06 -5.18
CA ARG A 58 4.47 11.85 -6.21
C ARG A 58 4.50 10.39 -6.63
N PHE A 59 3.42 9.90 -7.22
CA PHE A 59 3.46 8.62 -7.88
C PHE A 59 4.37 8.69 -9.11
N TYR A 60 5.06 7.58 -9.40
CA TYR A 60 5.89 7.48 -10.58
C TYR A 60 5.06 7.62 -11.86
N ASN A 61 3.90 6.97 -11.90
CA ASN A 61 2.91 7.15 -12.96
C ASN A 61 1.95 8.29 -12.56
N PRO A 62 1.89 9.40 -13.30
CA PRO A 62 1.00 10.53 -12.98
C PRO A 62 -0.49 10.19 -13.10
N ASN A 63 -0.84 9.15 -13.86
CA ASN A 63 -2.22 8.68 -14.04
C ASN A 63 -2.61 7.58 -13.03
N PHE A 64 -1.71 7.22 -12.12
CA PHE A 64 -1.99 6.23 -11.09
C PHE A 64 -2.74 6.85 -9.92
N GLU A 65 -3.81 6.16 -9.52
CA GLU A 65 -4.57 6.45 -8.32
C GLU A 65 -4.79 5.13 -7.56
N PRO A 66 -4.51 5.07 -6.24
CA PRO A 66 -4.86 3.92 -5.43
C PRO A 66 -6.38 3.78 -5.41
N LYS A 67 -6.89 2.63 -5.82
CA LYS A 67 -8.33 2.35 -5.85
C LYS A 67 -8.58 0.88 -5.69
N MET A 68 -9.78 0.55 -5.24
CA MET A 68 -10.22 -0.83 -5.14
C MET A 68 -10.16 -1.48 -6.53
N PRO A 69 -9.56 -2.67 -6.66
CA PRO A 69 -9.63 -3.45 -7.89
C PRO A 69 -11.08 -3.69 -8.30
N ARG A 70 -11.39 -3.63 -9.60
CA ARG A 70 -12.75 -3.90 -10.11
C ARG A 70 -13.17 -5.37 -9.97
N THR A 71 -12.19 -6.26 -9.88
CA THR A 71 -12.40 -7.70 -9.75
C THR A 71 -11.55 -8.19 -8.59
N ASN A 72 -12.17 -8.91 -7.65
CA ASN A 72 -11.47 -9.63 -6.60
C ASN A 72 -11.12 -11.03 -7.13
N TYR A 73 -9.92 -11.19 -7.70
CA TYR A 73 -9.34 -12.52 -7.88
C TYR A 73 -8.28 -12.74 -6.81
N LEU A 74 -8.43 -13.82 -6.05
CA LEU A 74 -7.40 -14.28 -5.14
C LEU A 74 -6.46 -15.19 -5.94
N ILE A 75 -5.31 -14.69 -6.37
CA ILE A 75 -4.29 -15.53 -7.00
C ILE A 75 -3.52 -16.22 -5.88
N LEU A 76 -3.93 -17.45 -5.59
CA LEU A 76 -3.25 -18.31 -4.64
C LEU A 76 -1.99 -18.87 -5.30
N SER A 77 -0.83 -18.32 -4.96
CA SER A 77 0.43 -19.03 -5.16
C SER A 77 0.43 -20.29 -4.30
N SER A 78 1.05 -21.37 -4.77
CA SER A 78 1.08 -22.68 -4.09
C SER A 78 1.64 -22.69 -2.65
N ASP A 79 2.25 -21.60 -2.20
CA ASP A 79 2.93 -21.48 -0.91
C ASP A 79 2.17 -20.59 0.10
N ILE A 80 0.85 -20.80 0.25
CA ILE A 80 0.07 -20.11 1.28
C ILE A 80 0.48 -20.66 2.64
N ARG A 81 0.98 -19.80 3.52
CA ARG A 81 1.31 -20.23 4.87
C ARG A 81 0.04 -20.72 5.60
N PRO A 82 0.09 -21.85 6.33
CA PRO A 82 -1.11 -22.50 6.89
C PRO A 82 -1.98 -21.59 7.76
N GLU A 83 -1.40 -20.62 8.45
CA GLU A 83 -2.08 -19.70 9.36
C GLU A 83 -3.06 -18.77 8.63
N TRP A 84 -2.82 -18.51 7.33
CA TRP A 84 -3.66 -17.64 6.51
C TRP A 84 -4.94 -18.33 6.02
N LYS A 85 -5.01 -19.66 6.10
CA LYS A 85 -6.17 -20.44 5.65
C LYS A 85 -7.48 -20.01 6.33
N ARG A 86 -7.43 -19.56 7.58
CA ARG A 86 -8.62 -19.09 8.32
C ARG A 86 -9.19 -17.77 7.76
N TYR A 87 -8.36 -16.95 7.12
CA TYR A 87 -8.74 -15.62 6.64
C TYR A 87 -9.13 -15.61 5.16
N ILE A 88 -8.77 -16.66 4.44
CA ILE A 88 -9.14 -16.88 3.05
C ILE A 88 -10.43 -17.68 3.04
N ARG A 89 -11.56 -17.04 2.74
CA ARG A 89 -12.78 -17.76 2.36
C ARG A 89 -12.60 -18.25 0.93
N LEU A 90 -12.33 -19.55 0.79
CA LEU A 90 -12.49 -20.27 -0.47
C LEU A 90 -13.97 -20.51 -0.72
#